data_AF-A0AA36A702-F1
#
_entry.id   AF-A0AA36A702-F1
#
_cell.length_a   1.000
_cell.length_b   1.000
_cell.length_c   1.000
_cell.angle_alpha   90.00
_cell.angle_beta   90.00
_cell.angle_gamma   90.00
#
_symmetry.space_group_name_H-M   'P 1'
#
loop_
_entity.id
_entity.type
_entity.pdbx_description
1 polymer ?
#
loop_
_entity_poly.entity_id
_entity_poly.type
_entity_poly.pdbx_seq_one_letter_code
_entity_poly.pdbx_strand_id
1 'polypeptide(L)'
;MIKIKIVVFISLVVVVILAGAGYWYSHKGKSGIDCQGRVVWEINNEEFRGDVAYQMQNNQGIVTITGDLHTPEADNYKISRIIYFTYYKVRDNYVISSNNLVRFPSDNLEAKKGYRSLPSLYLSERASFSLLIKRYREGWVFTTVGAPSLLCRSIE
;
A
#
# COMPACT_ATOMS: atom_id res chain seq x y z
N MET A 1 5.62 51.27 -31.20
CA MET A 1 6.19 50.85 -29.88
C MET A 1 5.17 50.20 -28.95
N ILE A 2 3.93 50.72 -28.80
CA ILE A 2 2.89 50.13 -27.93
C ILE A 2 2.51 48.68 -28.33
N LYS A 3 2.33 48.39 -29.62
CA LYS A 3 2.00 47.03 -30.09
C LYS A 3 3.06 45.98 -29.74
N ILE A 4 4.35 46.36 -29.82
CA ILE A 4 5.48 45.47 -29.47
C ILE A 4 5.48 45.19 -27.96
N LYS A 5 5.25 46.21 -27.13
CA LYS A 5 5.13 46.03 -25.66
C LYS A 5 3.97 45.12 -25.28
N ILE A 6 2.82 45.22 -25.97
CA ILE A 6 1.67 44.34 -25.75
C ILE A 6 1.99 42.90 -26.13
N VAL A 7 2.63 42.67 -27.29
CA VAL A 7 3.02 41.31 -27.73
C VAL A 7 4.03 40.69 -26.76
N VAL A 8 5.01 41.46 -26.29
CA VAL A 8 5.99 40.99 -25.30
C VAL A 8 5.31 40.66 -23.97
N PHE A 9 4.36 41.48 -23.52
CA PHE A 9 3.62 41.22 -22.28
C PHE A 9 2.77 39.95 -22.37
N ILE A 10 2.05 39.75 -23.49
CA ILE A 10 1.25 38.53 -23.72
C ILE A 10 2.16 37.29 -23.76
N SER A 11 3.30 37.37 -24.45
CA SER A 11 4.30 36.28 -24.48
C SER A 11 4.77 35.91 -23.07
N LEU A 12 5.11 36.90 -22.25
CA LEU A 12 5.55 36.70 -20.87
C LEU A 12 4.46 36.00 -20.03
N VAL A 13 3.21 36.44 -20.16
CA VAL A 13 2.06 35.85 -19.46
C VAL A 13 1.86 34.39 -19.86
N VAL A 14 1.96 34.07 -21.17
CA VAL A 14 1.83 32.69 -21.65
C VAL A 14 2.94 31.79 -21.08
N VAL A 15 4.18 32.28 -21.02
CA VAL A 15 5.31 31.54 -20.43
C VAL A 15 5.06 31.25 -18.94
N VAL A 16 4.57 32.25 -18.18
CA VAL A 16 4.26 32.08 -16.75
C VAL A 16 3.12 31.06 -16.54
N ILE A 17 2.08 31.10 -17.38
CA ILE A 17 0.96 30.14 -17.30
C ILE A 17 1.45 28.71 -17.60
N LEU A 18 2.27 28.54 -18.65
CA LEU A 18 2.80 27.22 -19.02
C LEU A 18 3.75 26.67 -17.95
N ALA A 19 4.61 27.52 -17.37
CA ALA A 19 5.48 27.13 -16.26
C ALA A 19 4.67 26.75 -15.02
N GLY A 20 3.64 27.54 -14.68
CA GLY A 20 2.75 27.25 -13.55
C GLY A 20 1.95 25.96 -13.74
N ALA A 21 1.43 25.70 -14.94
CA ALA A 21 0.72 24.47 -15.26
C ALA A 21 1.65 23.25 -15.27
N GLY A 22 2.87 23.38 -15.79
CA GLY A 22 3.89 22.32 -15.77
C GLY A 22 4.36 22.00 -14.36
N TYR A 23 4.59 23.02 -13.54
CA TYR A 23 4.91 22.86 -12.12
C TYR A 23 3.76 22.19 -11.38
N TRP A 24 2.52 22.66 -11.56
CA TRP A 24 1.35 22.05 -10.93
C TRP A 24 1.12 20.62 -11.42
N TYR A 25 1.37 20.31 -12.70
CA TYR A 25 1.24 18.94 -13.22
C TYR A 25 2.32 18.01 -12.63
N SER A 26 3.55 18.49 -12.43
CA SER A 26 4.62 17.70 -11.81
C SER A 26 4.45 17.55 -10.30
N HIS A 27 3.87 18.54 -9.63
CA HIS A 27 3.60 18.57 -8.19
C HIS A 27 2.17 18.15 -7.81
N LYS A 28 1.27 17.89 -8.77
CA LYS A 28 0.03 17.16 -8.52
C LYS A 28 0.45 15.76 -8.12
N GLY A 29 0.60 15.61 -6.82
CA GLY A 29 1.45 14.63 -6.21
C GLY A 29 1.20 13.26 -6.79
N LYS A 30 2.30 12.55 -7.05
CA LYS A 30 2.32 11.10 -6.99
C LYS A 30 1.89 10.73 -5.57
N SER A 31 0.59 10.74 -5.30
CA SER A 31 0.02 10.46 -3.98
C SER A 31 0.23 8.97 -3.72
N GLY A 32 1.42 8.64 -3.23
CA GLY A 32 1.76 7.32 -2.78
C GLY A 32 1.21 7.09 -1.38
N ILE A 33 0.96 5.84 -1.05
CA ILE A 33 0.70 5.41 0.32
C ILE A 33 1.98 4.72 0.77
N ASP A 34 2.62 5.25 1.80
CA ASP A 34 3.68 4.58 2.53
C ASP A 34 3.18 4.41 3.97
N CYS A 35 3.01 3.15 4.37
CA CYS A 35 2.49 2.78 5.69
C CYS A 35 3.33 1.64 6.23
N GLN A 36 3.78 1.77 7.48
CA GLN A 36 4.34 0.68 8.24
C GLN A 36 3.65 0.61 9.60
N GLY A 37 3.39 -0.61 10.07
CA GLY A 37 2.79 -0.82 11.37
C GLY A 37 3.06 -2.22 11.91
N ARG A 38 3.07 -2.31 13.24
CA ARG A 38 3.04 -3.57 13.96
C ARG A 38 1.59 -4.03 14.12
N VAL A 39 1.33 -5.30 13.85
CA VAL A 39 0.00 -5.90 13.98
C VAL A 39 0.00 -7.12 14.87
N VAL A 40 -1.15 -7.33 15.48
CA VAL A 40 -1.57 -8.60 16.02
C VAL A 40 -2.91 -8.91 15.37
N TRP A 41 -2.99 -10.00 14.61
CA TRP A 41 -4.22 -10.48 14.00
C TRP A 41 -4.57 -11.83 14.61
N GLU A 42 -5.74 -11.91 15.22
CA GLU A 42 -6.28 -13.14 15.77
C GLU A 42 -7.46 -13.58 14.91
N ILE A 43 -7.29 -14.68 14.18
CA ILE A 43 -8.31 -15.22 13.27
C ILE A 43 -8.35 -16.73 13.46
N ASN A 44 -9.54 -17.28 13.69
CA ASN A 44 -9.73 -18.73 13.86
C ASN A 44 -8.82 -19.38 14.93
N ASN A 45 -8.60 -18.66 16.05
CA ASN A 45 -7.71 -19.04 17.15
C ASN A 45 -6.22 -19.17 16.76
N GLU A 46 -5.83 -18.63 15.62
CA GLU A 46 -4.44 -18.46 15.23
C GLU A 46 -4.05 -16.99 15.38
N GLU A 47 -2.88 -16.73 15.95
CA GLU A 47 -2.38 -15.38 16.19
C GLU A 47 -1.19 -15.11 15.28
N PHE A 48 -1.33 -14.15 14.37
CA PHE A 48 -0.20 -13.54 13.68
C PHE A 48 0.26 -12.30 14.45
N ARG A 49 1.55 -12.24 14.78
CA ARG A 49 2.18 -11.06 15.37
C ARG A 49 3.41 -10.68 14.56
N GLY A 50 3.44 -9.45 14.06
CA GLY A 50 4.50 -9.03 13.18
C GLY A 50 4.44 -7.58 12.73
N ASP A 51 5.34 -7.23 11.83
CA ASP A 51 5.42 -5.93 11.18
C ASP A 51 4.97 -6.08 9.72
N VAL A 52 4.13 -5.14 9.27
CA VAL A 52 3.61 -5.07 7.90
C VAL A 52 3.88 -3.67 7.34
N ALA A 53 4.45 -3.60 6.15
CA ALA A 53 4.75 -2.36 5.46
C ALA A 53 4.17 -2.36 4.05
N TYR A 54 3.38 -1.35 3.69
CA TYR A 54 2.80 -1.12 2.38
C TYR A 54 3.41 0.12 1.73
N GLN A 55 3.91 -0.05 0.51
CA GLN A 55 4.32 1.04 -0.36
C GLN A 55 3.51 0.96 -1.65
N MET A 56 2.73 1.98 -1.96
CA MET A 56 1.80 2.01 -3.10
C MET A 56 1.98 3.29 -3.88
N GLN A 57 2.25 3.21 -5.18
CA GLN A 57 2.36 4.37 -6.06
C GLN A 57 2.05 3.97 -7.50
N ASN A 58 1.36 4.83 -8.26
CA ASN A 58 1.11 4.61 -9.70
C ASN A 58 0.56 3.21 -10.04
N ASN A 59 -0.47 2.75 -9.33
CA ASN A 59 -1.12 1.44 -9.52
C ASN A 59 -0.24 0.21 -9.26
N GLN A 60 0.94 0.41 -8.68
CA GLN A 60 1.86 -0.65 -8.27
C GLN A 60 2.18 -0.53 -6.79
N GLY A 61 2.52 -1.64 -6.16
CA GLY A 61 2.94 -1.61 -4.77
C GLY A 61 3.72 -2.83 -4.34
N ILE A 62 4.28 -2.69 -3.15
CA ILE A 62 5.05 -3.68 -2.44
C ILE A 62 4.45 -3.79 -1.05
N VAL A 63 4.22 -5.02 -0.58
CA VAL A 63 3.98 -5.26 0.83
C VAL A 63 5.05 -6.19 1.39
N THR A 64 5.63 -5.79 2.50
CA THR A 64 6.55 -6.60 3.30
C THR A 64 5.83 -7.07 4.54
N ILE A 65 5.94 -8.35 4.85
CA ILE A 65 5.37 -8.96 6.05
C ILE A 65 6.44 -9.79 6.75
N THR A 66 6.65 -9.53 8.03
CA THR A 66 7.60 -10.27 8.86
C THR A 66 7.02 -10.50 10.24
N GLY A 67 7.10 -11.72 10.75
CA GLY A 67 6.57 -12.04 12.07
C GLY A 67 6.43 -13.52 12.32
N ASP A 68 5.56 -13.85 13.27
CA ASP A 68 5.29 -15.19 13.73
C ASP A 68 3.79 -15.48 13.69
N LEU A 69 3.42 -16.64 13.16
CA LEU A 69 2.07 -17.18 13.22
C LEU A 69 2.06 -18.34 14.23
N HIS A 70 1.28 -18.17 15.29
CA HIS A 70 1.09 -19.13 16.36
C HIS A 70 -0.24 -19.84 16.14
N THR A 71 -0.22 -21.16 16.16
CA THR A 71 -1.42 -21.99 15.95
C THR A 71 -1.83 -22.75 17.22
N PRO A 72 -3.10 -23.15 17.36
CA PRO A 72 -3.56 -23.97 18.49
C PRO A 72 -2.84 -25.32 18.60
N GLU A 73 -2.34 -25.84 17.48
CA GLU A 73 -1.63 -27.12 17.36
C GLU A 73 -0.17 -27.03 17.85
N ALA A 74 0.20 -25.90 18.48
CA ALA A 74 1.54 -25.55 18.95
C ALA A 74 2.60 -25.37 17.85
N ASP A 75 2.19 -25.30 16.58
CA ASP A 75 3.09 -24.88 15.51
C ASP A 75 3.31 -23.37 15.56
N ASN A 76 4.58 -22.98 15.43
CA ASN A 76 5.02 -21.60 15.29
C ASN A 76 5.71 -21.41 13.94
N TYR A 77 5.06 -20.67 13.05
CA TYR A 77 5.58 -20.39 11.72
C TYR A 77 6.20 -19.00 11.66
N LYS A 78 7.47 -18.94 11.23
CA LYS A 78 8.15 -17.70 10.86
C LYS A 78 7.67 -17.28 9.46
N ILE A 79 7.27 -16.03 9.36
CA ILE A 79 6.88 -15.38 8.10
C ILE A 79 7.90 -14.29 7.81
N SER A 80 8.42 -14.27 6.58
CA SER A 80 9.31 -13.22 6.09
C SER A 80 9.23 -13.17 4.58
N ARG A 81 8.45 -12.22 4.04
CA ARG A 81 8.14 -12.15 2.60
C ARG A 81 8.03 -10.73 2.07
N ILE A 82 8.25 -10.62 0.77
CA ILE A 82 7.92 -9.45 -0.05
C ILE A 82 6.90 -9.88 -1.09
N ILE A 83 5.80 -9.14 -1.21
CA ILE A 83 4.77 -9.36 -2.21
C ILE A 83 4.69 -8.12 -3.09
N TYR A 84 4.93 -8.31 -4.38
CA TYR A 84 4.75 -7.29 -5.41
C TYR A 84 3.33 -7.39 -5.94
N PHE A 85 2.64 -6.26 -6.09
CA PHE A 85 1.25 -6.25 -6.52
C PHE A 85 0.92 -5.06 -7.41
N THR A 86 -0.16 -5.19 -8.17
CA THR A 86 -0.86 -4.07 -8.80
C THR A 86 -2.17 -3.80 -8.09
N TYR A 87 -2.67 -2.58 -8.21
CA TYR A 87 -3.96 -2.21 -7.63
C TYR A 87 -4.72 -1.19 -8.47
N TYR A 88 -6.04 -1.21 -8.31
CA TYR A 88 -6.93 -0.17 -8.79
C TYR A 88 -7.95 0.21 -7.70
N LYS A 89 -8.49 1.42 -7.80
CA LYS A 89 -9.41 1.96 -6.80
C LYS A 89 -10.85 1.93 -7.33
N VAL A 90 -11.76 1.37 -6.55
CA VAL A 90 -13.22 1.38 -6.79
C VAL A 90 -13.90 2.01 -5.58
N ARG A 91 -14.36 3.26 -5.73
CA ARG A 91 -14.82 4.10 -4.60
C ARG A 91 -13.72 4.17 -3.53
N ASP A 92 -13.95 3.68 -2.32
CA ASP A 92 -12.95 3.66 -1.23
C ASP A 92 -12.17 2.33 -1.14
N ASN A 93 -12.45 1.37 -2.02
CA ASN A 93 -11.79 0.07 -2.01
C ASN A 93 -10.59 0.07 -2.95
N TYR A 94 -9.47 -0.43 -2.44
CA TYR A 94 -8.27 -0.74 -3.19
C TYR A 94 -8.32 -2.24 -3.48
N VAL A 95 -8.53 -2.58 -4.75
CA VAL A 95 -8.51 -3.97 -5.21
C VAL A 95 -7.09 -4.29 -5.62
N ILE A 96 -6.45 -5.16 -4.86
CA ILE A 96 -5.06 -5.59 -5.01
C ILE A 96 -5.04 -6.93 -5.75
N SER A 97 -4.04 -7.11 -6.61
CA SER A 97 -3.71 -8.38 -7.26
C SER A 97 -2.22 -8.65 -7.07
N SER A 98 -1.85 -9.75 -6.40
CA SER A 98 -0.44 -10.12 -6.25
C SER A 98 0.15 -10.59 -7.59
N ASN A 99 1.32 -10.09 -7.92
CA ASN A 99 2.07 -10.43 -9.13
C ASN A 99 3.14 -11.48 -8.81
N ASN A 100 3.86 -11.29 -7.72
CA ASN A 100 4.99 -12.12 -7.31
C ASN A 100 5.09 -12.15 -5.78
N LEU A 101 5.52 -13.28 -5.23
CA LEU A 101 5.70 -13.50 -3.80
C LEU A 101 7.09 -14.11 -3.55
N VAL A 102 7.95 -13.34 -2.90
CA VAL A 102 9.32 -13.74 -2.56
C VAL A 102 9.38 -14.08 -1.08
N ARG A 103 9.82 -15.31 -0.77
CA ARG A 103 10.04 -15.80 0.60
C ARG A 103 11.51 -15.71 0.95
N PHE A 104 11.82 -15.20 2.14
CA PHE A 104 13.18 -15.24 2.68
C PHE A 104 13.48 -16.61 3.31
N PRO A 105 14.75 -16.99 3.49
CA PRO A 105 15.11 -18.30 4.06
C PRO A 105 14.55 -18.58 5.46
N SER A 106 14.31 -17.54 6.26
CA SER A 106 13.68 -17.65 7.59
C SER A 106 12.20 -18.00 7.53
N ASP A 107 11.57 -17.89 6.37
CA ASP A 107 10.15 -18.13 6.18
C ASP A 107 9.84 -19.63 6.03
N ASN A 108 9.09 -20.19 6.98
CA ASN A 108 8.73 -21.60 7.00
C ASN A 108 7.21 -21.85 6.89
N LEU A 109 6.39 -20.81 6.68
CA LEU A 109 4.94 -20.97 6.52
C LEU A 109 4.59 -21.50 5.12
N GLU A 110 3.97 -22.67 5.00
CA GLU A 110 3.41 -23.08 3.71
C GLU A 110 2.07 -22.41 3.43
N ALA A 111 1.78 -22.10 2.16
CA ALA A 111 0.54 -21.40 1.77
C ALA A 111 -0.72 -22.10 2.30
N LYS A 112 -0.79 -23.43 2.20
CA LYS A 112 -1.93 -24.24 2.66
C LYS A 112 -2.21 -24.07 4.15
N LYS A 113 -1.16 -23.89 4.95
CA LYS A 113 -1.25 -23.77 6.40
C LYS A 113 -1.72 -22.37 6.83
N GLY A 114 -1.41 -21.33 6.05
CA GLY A 114 -1.79 -19.96 6.38
C GLY A 114 -3.21 -19.54 5.97
N TYR A 115 -3.92 -20.30 5.13
CA TYR A 115 -5.25 -19.88 4.63
C TYR A 115 -6.32 -19.75 5.71
N ARG A 116 -6.10 -20.35 6.88
CA ARG A 116 -7.01 -20.23 8.03
C ARG A 116 -6.90 -18.88 8.73
N SER A 117 -5.77 -18.17 8.62
CA SER A 117 -5.46 -17.03 9.48
C SER A 117 -4.91 -15.81 8.76
N LEU A 118 -4.53 -15.93 7.50
CA LEU A 118 -3.97 -14.83 6.72
C LEU A 118 -4.74 -14.61 5.42
N PRO A 119 -4.92 -13.36 4.99
CA PRO A 119 -5.38 -13.05 3.64
C PRO A 119 -4.54 -13.76 2.57
N SER A 120 -5.22 -14.19 1.49
CA SER A 120 -4.59 -14.85 0.33
C SER A 120 -3.44 -14.04 -0.28
N LEU A 121 -3.49 -12.71 -0.16
CA LEU A 121 -2.42 -11.78 -0.57
C LEU A 121 -1.05 -12.16 0.00
N TYR A 122 -0.97 -12.68 1.22
CA TYR A 122 0.30 -13.04 1.89
C TYR A 122 0.73 -14.49 1.63
N LEU A 123 -0.12 -15.28 0.97
CA LEU A 123 0.02 -16.73 0.89
C LEU A 123 0.29 -17.22 -0.53
N SER A 124 -0.20 -16.51 -1.54
CA SER A 124 -0.14 -16.98 -2.93
C SER A 124 0.07 -15.85 -3.94
N GLU A 125 0.72 -16.20 -5.04
CA GLU A 125 0.78 -15.38 -6.24
C GLU A 125 -0.59 -15.35 -6.93
N ARG A 126 -0.89 -14.26 -7.65
CA ARG A 126 -2.15 -14.06 -8.38
C ARG A 126 -3.38 -14.12 -7.48
N ALA A 127 -3.21 -13.85 -6.19
CA ALA A 127 -4.28 -13.68 -5.24
C ALA A 127 -4.87 -12.27 -5.40
N SER A 128 -6.20 -12.18 -5.31
CA SER A 128 -6.89 -10.89 -5.23
C SER A 128 -7.40 -10.64 -3.82
N PHE A 129 -7.26 -9.40 -3.36
CA PHE A 129 -7.68 -8.97 -2.04
C PHE A 129 -8.14 -7.51 -2.07
N SER A 130 -9.19 -7.20 -1.31
CA SER A 130 -9.75 -5.84 -1.23
C SER A 130 -9.47 -5.23 0.14
N LEU A 131 -8.90 -4.03 0.13
CA LEU A 131 -8.64 -3.23 1.32
C LEU A 131 -9.35 -1.89 1.22
N LEU A 132 -9.95 -1.47 2.32
CA LEU A 132 -10.38 -0.10 2.51
C LEU A 132 -9.21 0.68 3.12
N ILE A 133 -8.69 1.65 2.39
CA ILE A 133 -7.60 2.51 2.89
C ILE A 133 -8.14 3.92 3.02
N LYS A 134 -8.25 4.41 4.25
CA LYS A 134 -8.77 5.74 4.57
C LYS A 134 -7.73 6.57 5.29
N ARG A 135 -7.69 7.87 5.00
CA ARG A 135 -6.87 8.79 5.78
C ARG A 135 -7.48 8.93 7.18
N TYR A 136 -6.65 8.87 8.20
CA TYR A 136 -7.06 9.02 9.59
C TYR A 136 -6.01 9.85 10.33
N ARG A 137 -6.40 11.06 10.75
CA ARG A 137 -5.48 12.07 11.29
C ARG A 137 -4.29 12.26 10.34
N GLU A 138 -3.07 12.25 10.87
CA GLU A 138 -1.83 12.32 10.12
C GLU A 138 -1.44 10.99 9.47
N GLY A 139 -2.35 10.07 9.18
CA GLY A 139 -1.95 8.73 8.74
C GLY A 139 -3.00 7.99 7.93
N TRP A 140 -2.84 6.67 7.88
CA TRP A 140 -3.68 5.78 7.07
C TRP A 140 -4.23 4.65 7.92
N VAL A 141 -5.50 4.33 7.74
CA VAL A 141 -6.13 3.14 8.33
C VAL A 141 -6.42 2.19 7.18
N PHE A 142 -5.90 0.96 7.30
CA PHE A 142 -6.22 -0.13 6.38
C PHE A 142 -7.24 -1.02 7.09
N THR A 143 -8.37 -1.26 6.46
CA THR A 143 -9.42 -2.15 6.99
C THR A 143 -9.79 -3.19 5.94
N THR A 144 -10.18 -4.37 6.41
CA THR A 144 -10.96 -5.31 5.61
C THR A 144 -12.45 -5.06 5.82
N VAL A 145 -13.31 -5.82 5.14
CA VAL A 145 -14.78 -5.69 5.21
C VAL A 145 -15.35 -6.05 6.60
N GLY A 146 -14.52 -6.48 7.57
CA GLY A 146 -14.97 -6.91 8.91
C GLY A 146 -14.26 -6.33 10.13
N ALA A 147 -13.09 -5.69 9.99
CA ALA A 147 -12.36 -5.07 11.10
C ALA A 147 -11.25 -4.13 10.61
N PRO A 148 -10.88 -3.07 11.38
CA PRO A 148 -9.67 -2.32 11.11
C PRO A 148 -8.45 -3.25 11.23
N SER A 149 -7.62 -3.27 10.19
CA SER A 149 -6.49 -4.21 10.07
C SER A 149 -5.16 -3.56 10.47
N LEU A 150 -4.97 -2.26 10.21
CA LEU A 150 -3.77 -1.47 10.54
C LEU A 150 -4.10 0.01 10.79
N LEU A 151 -3.39 0.66 11.72
CA LEU A 151 -3.34 2.11 11.90
C LEU A 151 -1.90 2.60 11.69
N CYS A 152 -1.66 3.35 10.63
CA CYS A 152 -0.36 3.89 10.26
C CYS A 152 -0.31 5.40 10.56
N ARG A 153 0.85 5.92 10.97
CA ARG A 153 1.13 7.37 11.06
C ARG A 153 1.96 7.80 9.84
N SER A 154 1.77 9.00 9.32
CA SER A 154 2.68 9.58 8.33
C SER A 154 4.01 9.84 8.98
N ILE A 155 5.07 9.55 8.24
CA ILE A 155 6.41 10.03 8.55
C ILE A 155 6.45 11.46 8.01
N GLU A 156 6.57 12.43 8.92
CA GLU A 156 6.93 13.82 8.56
C GLU A 156 8.36 13.90 8.03
#